data_AF-A0A2V8QKS9-F1
#
_entry.id   AF-A0A2V8QKS9-F1
#
_cell.length_a   1.000
_cell.length_b   1.000
_cell.length_c   1.000
_cell.angle_alpha   90.00
_cell.angle_beta   90.00
_cell.angle_gamma   90.00
#
_symmetry.space_group_name_H-M   'P 1'
#
loop_
_entity.id
_entity.type
_entity.pdbx_description
1 polymer ?
#
loop_
_entity_poly.entity_id
_entity_poly.type
_entity_poly.pdbx_seq_one_letter_code
_entity_poly.pdbx_strand_id
1 'polypeptide(L)'
;MTDDAIKTAESIEELDQSELAHSIIEALLDHTRVVSDLIALMAQALDQDTTKALIQTPQWQAYLESRRRMETTRAEVEQFVEISRRPPED
;
A
#
# COMPACT_ATOMS: atom_id res chain seq x y z
N MET A 1 34.62 -20.63 -5.25
CA MET A 1 34.51 -19.62 -4.18
C MET A 1 33.77 -18.36 -4.64
N THR A 2 33.70 -18.07 -5.94
CA THR A 2 32.95 -16.92 -6.50
C THR A 2 31.44 -17.15 -6.56
N ASP A 3 31.00 -18.38 -6.85
CA ASP A 3 29.58 -18.73 -7.06
C ASP A 3 28.72 -18.55 -5.79
N ASP A 4 29.27 -18.95 -4.64
CA ASP A 4 28.60 -18.85 -3.33
C ASP A 4 28.48 -17.40 -2.84
N ALA A 5 29.46 -16.55 -3.19
CA ALA A 5 29.45 -15.12 -2.87
C ALA A 5 28.46 -14.33 -3.74
N ILE A 6 28.31 -14.74 -5.02
CA ILE A 6 27.34 -14.14 -5.94
C ILE A 6 25.91 -14.49 -5.52
N LYS A 7 25.65 -15.78 -5.20
CA LYS A 7 24.35 -16.22 -4.70
C LYS A 7 23.94 -15.55 -3.39
N THR A 8 24.91 -15.35 -2.49
CA THR A 8 24.66 -14.64 -1.22
C THR A 8 24.35 -13.15 -1.44
N ALA A 9 25.01 -12.51 -2.41
CA ALA A 9 24.77 -11.10 -2.74
C ALA A 9 23.40 -10.88 -3.39
N GLU A 10 22.98 -11.76 -4.32
CA GLU A 10 21.64 -11.70 -4.95
C GLU A 10 20.52 -11.84 -3.90
N SER A 11 20.65 -12.77 -2.95
CA SER A 11 19.67 -12.94 -1.88
C SER A 11 19.59 -11.74 -0.93
N ILE A 12 20.69 -10.98 -0.73
CA ILE A 12 20.68 -9.77 0.09
C ILE A 12 19.99 -8.61 -0.66
N GLU A 13 20.22 -8.46 -1.97
CA GLU A 13 19.54 -7.46 -2.80
C GLU A 13 18.01 -7.72 -2.90
N GLU A 14 17.59 -8.99 -3.00
CA GLU A 14 16.17 -9.36 -3.01
C GLU A 14 15.48 -9.05 -1.66
N LEU A 15 16.17 -9.25 -0.54
CA LEU A 15 15.68 -8.88 0.78
C LEU A 15 15.53 -7.36 0.93
N ASP A 16 16.52 -6.58 0.47
CA ASP A 16 16.48 -5.11 0.52
C ASP A 16 15.35 -4.53 -0.35
N GLN A 17 15.12 -5.09 -1.55
CA GLN A 17 14.01 -4.68 -2.41
C GLN A 17 12.64 -5.02 -1.82
N SER A 18 12.52 -6.18 -1.16
CA SER A 18 11.30 -6.59 -0.46
C SER A 18 10.97 -5.66 0.71
N GLU A 19 11.95 -5.35 1.56
CA GLU A 19 11.78 -4.43 2.69
C GLU A 19 11.45 -3.01 2.21
N LEU A 20 12.09 -2.55 1.14
CA LEU A 20 11.80 -1.27 0.52
C LEU A 20 10.35 -1.19 0.01
N ALA A 21 9.89 -2.20 -0.73
CA ALA A 21 8.52 -2.23 -1.26
C ALA A 21 7.47 -2.20 -0.14
N HIS A 22 7.69 -2.95 0.94
CA HIS A 22 6.83 -2.90 2.12
C HIS A 22 6.81 -1.51 2.77
N SER A 23 7.98 -0.89 2.97
CA SER A 23 8.08 0.43 3.59
C SER A 23 7.37 1.52 2.79
N ILE A 24 7.45 1.48 1.46
CA ILE A 24 6.78 2.43 0.57
C ILE A 24 5.26 2.30 0.70
N ILE A 25 4.74 1.07 0.63
CA ILE A 25 3.30 0.83 0.73
C ILE A 25 2.77 1.20 2.12
N GLU A 26 3.51 0.88 3.17
CA GLU A 26 3.14 1.24 4.53
C GLU A 26 3.03 2.75 4.71
N ALA A 27 4.01 3.51 4.20
CA ALA A 27 3.97 4.98 4.20
C ALA A 27 2.76 5.54 3.43
N LEU A 28 2.41 4.95 2.27
CA LEU A 28 1.25 5.36 1.47
C LEU A 28 -0.09 5.06 2.17
N LEU A 29 -0.18 3.90 2.82
CA LEU A 29 -1.37 3.53 3.59
C LEU A 29 -1.54 4.40 4.83
N ASP A 30 -0.45 4.70 5.54
CA ASP A 30 -0.47 5.63 6.68
C ASP A 30 -0.89 7.03 6.25
N HIS A 31 -0.35 7.53 5.13
CA HIS A 31 -0.80 8.80 4.58
C HIS A 31 -2.31 8.79 4.27
N THR A 32 -2.81 7.69 3.68
CA THR A 32 -4.24 7.51 3.40
C THR A 32 -5.08 7.51 4.68
N ARG A 33 -4.61 6.92 5.78
CA ARG A 33 -5.28 6.96 7.09
C ARG A 33 -5.37 8.38 7.62
N VAL A 34 -4.25 9.13 7.62
CA VAL A 34 -4.22 10.52 8.07
C VAL A 34 -5.17 11.41 7.25
N VAL A 35 -5.22 11.22 5.93
CA VAL A 35 -6.18 11.94 5.07
C VAL A 35 -7.62 11.56 5.41
N SER A 36 -7.90 10.29 5.73
CA SER A 36 -9.23 9.83 6.14
C SER A 36 -9.69 10.51 7.43
N ASP A 37 -8.79 10.63 8.41
CA ASP A 37 -9.07 11.32 9.69
C ASP A 37 -9.32 12.81 9.47
N LEU A 38 -8.52 13.45 8.61
CA LEU A 38 -8.73 14.84 8.23
C LEU A 38 -10.08 15.05 7.54
N ILE A 39 -10.48 14.15 6.64
CA ILE A 39 -11.81 14.16 6.01
C ILE A 39 -12.91 14.04 7.06
N ALA A 40 -12.76 13.16 8.05
CA ALA A 40 -13.73 13.01 9.13
C ALA A 40 -13.85 14.27 9.98
N LEU A 41 -12.74 14.96 10.26
CA LEU A 41 -12.74 16.26 10.94
C LEU A 41 -13.40 17.35 10.10
N MET A 42 -13.11 17.40 8.79
CA MET A 42 -13.78 18.34 7.88
C MET A 42 -15.28 18.08 7.82
N ALA A 43 -15.72 16.83 7.78
CA ALA A 43 -17.14 16.47 7.78
C ALA A 43 -17.87 16.93 9.05
N GLN A 44 -17.19 16.96 10.21
CA GLN A 44 -17.76 17.52 11.45
C GLN A 44 -17.94 19.05 11.40
N ALA A 45 -17.13 19.74 10.58
CA ALA A 45 -17.23 21.18 10.38
C ALA A 45 -18.27 21.58 9.32
N LEU A 46 -18.71 20.63 8.49
CA LEU A 46 -19.76 20.82 7.48
C LEU A 46 -21.13 20.51 8.08
N ASP A 47 -22.17 21.15 7.55
CA ASP A 47 -23.54 20.76 7.86
C ASP A 47 -23.88 19.39 7.23
N GLN A 48 -24.95 18.78 7.74
CA GLN A 48 -25.35 17.43 7.34
C GLN A 48 -25.73 17.32 5.86
N ASP A 49 -26.33 18.36 5.27
CA ASP A 49 -26.79 18.32 3.88
C ASP A 49 -25.61 18.48 2.92
N THR A 50 -24.66 19.37 3.24
CA THR A 50 -23.40 19.50 2.51
C THR A 50 -22.59 18.19 2.56
N THR A 51 -22.52 17.53 3.72
CA THR A 51 -21.85 16.23 3.85
C THR A 51 -22.52 15.16 3.00
N LYS A 52 -23.87 15.10 2.98
CA LYS A 52 -24.61 14.17 2.11
C LYS A 52 -24.37 14.42 0.64
N ALA A 53 -24.34 15.69 0.22
CA ALA A 53 -24.05 16.05 -1.16
C ALA A 53 -22.62 15.62 -1.54
N LEU A 54 -21.65 15.84 -0.66
CA LEU A 54 -20.24 15.48 -0.88
C LEU A 54 -20.06 13.97 -1.11
N ILE A 55 -20.67 13.11 -0.28
CA ILE A 55 -20.51 11.65 -0.41
C ILE A 55 -21.19 11.06 -1.66
N GLN A 56 -22.08 11.82 -2.31
CA GLN A 56 -22.72 11.45 -3.57
C GLN A 56 -21.89 11.84 -4.79
N THR A 57 -20.80 12.59 -4.61
CA THR A 57 -19.96 13.04 -5.72
C THR A 57 -19.12 11.91 -6.31
N PRO A 58 -18.79 11.97 -7.61
CA PRO A 58 -17.82 11.05 -8.22
C PRO A 58 -16.45 11.08 -7.54
N GLN A 59 -16.04 12.22 -7.01
CA GLN A 59 -14.77 12.41 -6.31
C GLN A 59 -14.71 11.56 -5.03
N TRP A 60 -15.82 11.48 -4.28
CA TRP A 60 -15.91 10.62 -3.11
C TRP A 60 -15.75 9.14 -3.48
N GLN A 61 -16.42 8.70 -4.55
CA GLN A 61 -16.29 7.33 -5.05
C GLN A 61 -14.86 7.02 -5.50
N ALA A 62 -14.21 7.95 -6.20
CA ALA A 62 -12.83 7.81 -6.63
C ALA A 62 -11.86 7.70 -5.43
N TYR A 63 -12.10 8.46 -4.36
CA TYR A 63 -11.33 8.36 -3.12
C TYR A 63 -11.50 6.98 -2.46
N LEU A 64 -12.74 6.49 -2.31
CA LEU A 64 -13.01 5.17 -1.73
C LEU A 64 -12.38 4.04 -2.56
N GLU A 65 -12.47 4.13 -3.88
CA GLU A 65 -11.85 3.16 -4.78
C GLU A 65 -10.33 3.21 -4.68
N SER A 66 -9.72 4.41 -4.64
CA SER A 66 -8.29 4.59 -4.45
C SER A 66 -7.80 3.94 -3.16
N ARG A 67 -8.53 4.16 -2.05
CA ARG A 67 -8.21 3.53 -0.77
C ARG A 67 -8.26 2.01 -0.86
N ARG A 68 -9.31 1.45 -1.47
CA ARG A 68 -9.43 -0.01 -1.66
C ARG A 68 -8.29 -0.57 -2.52
N ARG A 69 -7.92 0.12 -3.61
CA ARG A 69 -6.79 -0.29 -4.45
C ARG A 69 -5.49 -0.34 -3.65
N MET A 70 -5.23 0.62 -2.77
CA MET A 70 -4.02 0.60 -1.92
C MET A 70 -3.99 -0.57 -0.94
N GLU A 71 -5.13 -0.91 -0.33
CA GLU A 71 -5.25 -2.09 0.53
C GLU A 71 -4.98 -3.38 -0.27
N THR A 72 -5.49 -3.48 -1.51
CA THR A 72 -5.19 -4.60 -2.40
C THR A 72 -3.70 -4.64 -2.80
N THR A 73 -3.10 -3.51 -3.17
CA THR A 73 -1.69 -3.44 -3.58
C THR A 73 -0.76 -3.91 -2.46
N ARG A 74 -1.10 -3.65 -1.19
CA ARG A 74 -0.35 -4.24 -0.06
C ARG A 74 -0.36 -5.75 -0.10
N ALA A 75 -1.53 -6.37 -0.24
CA ALA A 75 -1.66 -7.82 -0.29
C ALA A 75 -0.95 -8.43 -1.51
N GLU A 76 -1.00 -7.75 -2.66
CA GLU A 76 -0.27 -8.15 -3.87
C GLU A 76 1.24 -8.11 -3.68
N VAL A 77 1.78 -7.08 -3.00
CA VAL A 77 3.21 -7.02 -2.68
C VAL A 77 3.63 -8.04 -1.64
N GLU A 78 2.81 -8.28 -0.61
CA GLU A 78 3.03 -9.37 0.35
C GLU A 78 3.12 -10.72 -0.37
N GLN A 79 2.21 -10.99 -1.30
CA GLN A 79 2.24 -12.19 -2.13
C GLN A 79 3.45 -12.25 -3.05
N PHE A 80 3.82 -11.14 -3.70
CA PHE A 80 4.98 -11.07 -4.57
C PHE A 80 6.27 -11.40 -3.80
N VAL A 81 6.46 -10.81 -2.62
CA VAL A 81 7.59 -11.08 -1.73
C VAL A 81 7.65 -12.55 -1.30
N GLU A 82 6.51 -13.13 -0.95
CA GLU A 82 6.41 -14.56 -0.58
C GLU A 82 6.85 -15.47 -1.73
N ILE A 83 6.42 -15.16 -2.96
CA ILE A 83 6.78 -15.92 -4.16
C ILE A 83 8.27 -15.75 -4.47
N SER A 84 8.81 -14.53 -4.40
CA SER A 84 10.23 -14.25 -4.66
C SER A 84 11.16 -14.94 -3.67
N ARG A 85 10.72 -15.20 -2.44
CA ARG A 85 11.52 -15.93 -1.43
C ARG A 85 11.50 -17.45 -1.60
N ARG A 86 10.58 -18.01 -2.41
CA ARG A 86 10.51 -19.45 -2.65
C ARG A 86 11.53 -19.84 -3.72
N PRO A 87 12.43 -20.83 -3.46
CA PRO A 87 13.29 -21.35 -4.51
C PRO A 87 12.44 -21.98 -5.63
N PRO A 88 12.86 -21.92 -6.90
CA PRO A 88 12.14 -22.57 -7.98
C PRO A 88 11.98 -24.06 -7.66
N GLU A 89 10.75 -24.56 -7.64
CA GLU A 89 10.48 -26.00 -7.53
C GLU A 89 10.95 -26.69 -8.83
N ASP A 90 11.79 -27.72 -8.69
CA ASP A 90 12.33 -28.57 -9.78
C ASP A 90 11.23 -29.31 -10.58
#